data_AF-A0AAE5ADQ4-F1
#
_entry.id   AF-A0AAE5ADQ4-F1
#
_cell.length_a   1.000
_cell.length_b   1.000
_cell.length_c   1.000
_cell.angle_alpha   90.00
_cell.angle_beta   90.00
_cell.angle_gamma   90.00
#
_symmetry.space_group_name_H-M   'P 1'
#
loop_
_entity.id
_entity.type
_entity.pdbx_description
1 polymer ?
#
loop_
_entity_poly.entity_id
_entity_poly.type
_entity_poly.pdbx_seq_one_letter_code
_entity_poly.pdbx_strand_id
1 'polypeptide(L)' 'MYPKYRVEKLNGKPVGPCFVLEFKDRHARAALRAYAASCEAEFPQLAADLRAQIAVAAAEAADE' A
#
# COMPACT_ATOMS: atom_id res chain seq x y z
N MET A 1 8.67 15.53 -6.35
CA MET A 1 8.94 14.13 -5.95
C MET A 1 10.45 13.95 -5.90
N TYR A 2 11.04 13.59 -4.76
CA TYR A 2 12.48 13.36 -4.68
C TYR A 2 12.85 12.14 -5.55
N PRO A 3 13.76 12.26 -6.53
CA PRO A 3 14.08 11.19 -7.49
C PRO A 3 14.92 10.06 -6.88
N LYS A 4 14.65 9.68 -5.64
CA LYS A 4 15.36 8.60 -4.93
C LYS A 4 14.92 7.20 -5.42
N TYR A 5 13.71 7.09 -5.96
CA TYR A 5 13.14 5.83 -6.42
C TYR A 5 12.64 5.97 -7.87
N ARG A 6 12.96 4.97 -8.71
CA ARG A 6 12.43 4.82 -10.07
C ARG A 6 11.47 3.64 -10.07
N VAL A 7 10.21 3.88 -10.41
CA VAL A 7 9.19 2.84 -10.53
C VAL A 7 8.95 2.56 -12.01
N GLU A 8 9.18 1.33 -12.44
CA GLU A 8 8.96 0.90 -13.82
C GLU A 8 7.95 -0.22 -13.87
N LYS A 9 7.13 -0.26 -14.93
CA LYS A 9 6.32 -1.44 -15.21
C LYS A 9 7.24 -2.54 -15.74
N LEU A 10 6.94 -3.80 -15.43
CA LEU A 10 7.68 -4.96 -15.95
C LEU A 10 7.72 -5.03 -17.48
N ASN A 11 6.78 -4.36 -18.16
CA ASN A 11 6.73 -4.24 -19.62
C ASN A 11 7.54 -3.05 -20.17
N GLY A 12 8.35 -2.37 -19.34
CA GLY A 12 9.18 -1.22 -19.72
C GLY A 12 8.40 0.07 -20.01
N LYS A 13 7.07 0.08 -19.89
CA LYS A 13 6.27 1.29 -20.10
C LYS A 13 6.38 2.21 -18.87
N PRO A 14 6.39 3.54 -19.07
CA PRO A 14 6.42 4.48 -17.96
C PRO A 14 5.17 4.32 -17.09
N VAL A 15 5.36 4.37 -15.78
CA VAL A 15 4.28 4.55 -14.82
C VAL A 15 3.92 6.05 -14.83
N GLY A 16 2.63 6.37 -14.75
CA GLY A 16 2.21 7.75 -14.53
C GLY A 16 2.67 8.26 -13.15
N PRO A 17 2.23 9.45 -12.73
CA PRO A 17 2.46 9.92 -11.37
C PRO A 17 1.98 8.86 -10.37
N CYS A 18 2.91 8.36 -9.55
CA CYS A 18 2.62 7.37 -8.52
C CYS A 18 3.22 7.83 -7.20
N PHE A 19 2.67 7.33 -6.10
CA PHE A 19 3.21 7.57 -4.77
C PHE A 19 3.39 6.22 -4.09
N VAL A 20 4.62 5.94 -3.65
CA VAL A 20 5.00 4.67 -3.03
C VAL A 20 5.30 4.92 -1.56
N LEU A 21 4.67 4.13 -0.70
CA LEU A 21 4.91 4.13 0.73
C LEU A 21 5.51 2.78 1.13
N GLU A 22 6.61 2.81 1.89
CA GLU A 22 7.09 1.62 2.60
C GLU A 22 6.16 1.36 3.80
N PHE A 23 5.89 0.10 4.13
CA PHE A 23 4.98 -0.26 5.24
C PHE A 23 5.42 0.29 6.60
N LYS A 24 6.73 0.54 6.79
CA LYS A 24 7.29 1.17 7.99
C LYS A 24 6.94 2.65 8.13
N ASP A 25 6.48 3.29 7.06
CA ASP A 25 6.05 4.68 7.11
C ASP A 25 4.77 4.80 7.95
N ARG A 26 4.75 5.74 8.89
CA ARG A 26 3.61 5.97 9.79
C ARG A 26 2.29 6.26 9.06
N HIS A 27 2.36 6.76 7.82
CA HIS A 27 1.20 7.07 6.99
C HIS A 27 0.74 5.90 6.12
N ALA A 28 1.58 4.86 5.94
CA ALA A 28 1.26 3.72 5.07
C ALA A 28 -0.03 3.01 5.50
N ARG A 29 -0.21 2.77 6.80
CA ARG A 29 -1.42 2.11 7.34
C ARG A 29 -2.70 2.89 7.05
N ALA A 30 -2.67 4.21 7.18
CA ALA A 30 -3.83 5.05 6.89
C ALA A 30 -4.18 5.03 5.40
N ALA A 31 -3.17 5.15 4.53
CA ALA A 31 -3.35 5.07 3.08
C ALA A 31 -3.91 3.71 2.64
N LEU A 32 -3.38 2.61 3.18
CA LEU A 32 -3.84 1.24 2.91
C LEU A 32 -5.30 1.05 3.32
N ARG A 33 -5.71 1.53 4.51
CA ARG A 33 -7.10 1.44 4.98
C ARG A 33 -8.05 2.19 4.07
N ALA A 34 -7.69 3.42 3.69
CA ALA A 34 -8.49 4.24 2.79
C ALA A 34 -8.63 3.59 1.41
N TYR A 35 -7.54 3.06 0.87
CA TYR A 35 -7.55 2.38 -0.42
C TYR A 35 -8.38 1.10 -0.41
N ALA A 36 -8.23 0.25 0.64
CA ALA A 36 -9.02 -0.96 0.78
C ALA A 36 -10.53 -0.67 0.84
N ALA A 37 -10.95 0.40 1.54
CA ALA A 37 -12.34 0.83 1.54
C ALA A 37 -12.80 1.35 0.16
N SER A 38 -11.94 2.08 -0.55
CA SER A 38 -12.25 2.61 -1.87
C SER A 38 -12.43 1.54 -2.94
N CYS A 39 -11.63 0.46 -2.90
CA CYS A 39 -11.61 -0.54 -3.96
C CYS A 39 -12.48 -1.77 -3.67
N GLU A 40 -13.07 -1.90 -2.47
CA GLU A 40 -13.80 -3.09 -2.03
C GLU A 40 -14.95 -3.50 -2.95
N ALA A 41 -15.70 -2.53 -3.49
CA ALA A 41 -16.83 -2.81 -4.37
C ALA A 41 -16.40 -3.47 -5.70
N GLU A 42 -15.20 -3.14 -6.19
CA GLU A 42 -14.67 -3.63 -7.46
C GLU A 42 -13.70 -4.82 -7.26
N PHE A 43 -12.96 -4.82 -6.14
CA PHE A 43 -11.88 -5.76 -5.84
C PHE A 43 -11.96 -6.24 -4.38
N PRO A 44 -12.99 -7.03 -4.01
CA PRO A 44 -13.22 -7.42 -2.63
C PRO A 44 -12.11 -8.29 -2.04
N GLN A 45 -11.49 -9.15 -2.85
CA GLN A 45 -10.34 -9.98 -2.43
C GLN A 45 -9.12 -9.13 -2.09
N LEU A 46 -8.81 -8.14 -2.94
CA LEU A 46 -7.70 -7.21 -2.68
C LEU A 46 -7.95 -6.40 -1.41
N ALA A 47 -9.17 -5.89 -1.21
CA ALA A 47 -9.52 -5.16 0.00
C ALA A 47 -9.34 -6.02 1.27
N ALA A 48 -9.73 -7.30 1.22
CA ALA A 48 -9.51 -8.24 2.31
C ALA A 48 -8.02 -8.47 2.60
N ASP A 49 -7.21 -8.71 1.56
CA ASP A 49 -5.77 -8.92 1.71
C ASP A 49 -5.06 -7.70 2.31
N LEU A 50 -5.42 -6.49 1.85
CA LEU A 50 -4.88 -5.24 2.39
C LEU A 50 -5.21 -5.08 3.87
N ARG A 51 -6.45 -5.40 4.28
CA ARG A 51 -6.87 -5.35 5.70
C ARG A 51 -6.13 -6.39 6.55
N ALA A 52 -5.91 -7.59 6.01
CA ALA A 52 -5.14 -8.63 6.69
C ALA A 52 -3.69 -8.17 6.92
N GLN A 53 -3.03 -7.58 5.91
CA GLN A 53 -1.68 -7.05 6.08
C GLN A 53 -1.59 -5.92 7.11
N ILE A 54 -2.60 -5.05 7.17
CA ILE A 54 -2.67 -4.02 8.22
C ILE A 54 -2.78 -4.64 9.61
N ALA A 55 -3.54 -5.73 9.77
CA ALA A 55 -3.70 -6.42 11.04
C ALA A 55 -2.40 -7.10 11.49
N VAL A 56 -1.69 -7.78 10.57
CA VAL A 56 -0.36 -8.37 10.84
C VAL A 56 0.64 -7.30 11.27
N ALA A 57 0.75 -6.22 10.50
CA ALA A 57 1.67 -5.13 10.81
C ALA A 57 1.33 -4.44 12.14
N ALA A 58 0.06 -4.41 12.56
CA ALA A 58 -0.34 -3.87 13.85
C ALA A 58 0.02 -4.81 15.02
N ALA A 59 -0.05 -6.12 14.81
CA ALA A 59 0.36 -7.13 15.80
C ALA A 59 1.88 -7.09 16.04
N GLU A 60 2.68 -6.98 14.97
CA GLU A 60 4.15 -6.87 15.06
C GLU A 60 4.59 -5.62 15.83
N ALA A 61 3.90 -4.50 15.66
CA ALA A 61 4.21 -3.25 16.37
C ALA A 61 3.72 -3.20 17.83
N ALA A 62 2.98 -4.21 18.30
CA ALA A 62 2.54 -4.32 19.69
C ALA A 62 3.43 -5.25 20.53
N ASP A 63 4.33 -5.99 19.87
CA ASP A 63 5.30 -6.91 20.50
C ASP A 63 6.69 -6.25 20.70
N GLU A 64 6.88 -5.04 20.15
CA GLU A 64 8.09 -4.20 20.27
C GLU A 64 7.89 -3.07 21.30
#